data_AF-A0A8B7E173-F1
#
_entry.id   AF-A0A8B7E173-F1
#
_cell.length_a   1.000
_cell.length_b   1.000
_cell.length_c   1.000
_cell.angle_alpha   90.00
_cell.angle_beta   90.00
_cell.angle_gamma   90.00
#
_symmetry.space_group_name_H-M   'P 1'
#
loop_
_entity.id
_entity.type
_entity.pdbx_description
1 polymer ?
#
loop_
_entity_poly.entity_id
_entity_poly.type
_entity_poly.pdbx_seq_one_letter_code
_entity_poly.pdbx_strand_id
1 'polypeptide(L)'
;MDLLSAWSMVDSVKQEIGHLTFDNILENSVHFSNNMNDLLNSMNLPDDLLVPSTLPITRQSRKKRMYDELCADETPELPLDKFRVETYQSIVDHINNSLNERFTDNNQLIADVQYLIPKNFKQIEQMPNTALKYLANLAKLDHIQLCLELNNFSKMYPKLKMSTTERTKQIYRQFDTDLDENTDSDEENMNYDAAFSCNNKNSIHDTNNCLQCVYKLVYNLNMHVSAYTQLCAS
;
A
#
# COMPACT_ATOMS: atom_id res chain seq x y z
N MET A 1 3.07 -7.35 -0.83
CA MET A 1 3.01 -6.05 -1.53
C MET A 1 1.75 -6.08 -2.36
N ASP A 2 0.94 -5.02 -2.34
CA ASP A 2 -0.26 -4.90 -3.16
C ASP A 2 0.10 -4.06 -4.39
N LEU A 3 0.23 -4.73 -5.54
CA LEU A 3 0.76 -4.13 -6.76
C LEU A 3 -0.28 -3.20 -7.41
N LEU A 4 -1.58 -3.53 -7.33
CA LEU A 4 -2.63 -2.64 -7.82
C LEU A 4 -2.73 -1.37 -6.98
N SER A 5 -2.61 -1.46 -5.65
CA SER A 5 -2.57 -0.25 -4.81
C SER A 5 -1.39 0.66 -5.18
N ALA A 6 -0.20 0.09 -5.43
CA ALA A 6 0.96 0.86 -5.88
C ALA A 6 0.74 1.52 -7.23
N TRP A 7 0.11 0.80 -8.16
CA TRP A 7 -0.24 1.32 -9.48
C TRP A 7 -1.28 2.45 -9.41
N SER A 8 -2.34 2.28 -8.61
CA SER A 8 -3.35 3.33 -8.39
C SER A 8 -2.74 4.60 -7.83
N MET A 9 -1.73 4.51 -6.96
CA MET A 9 -1.01 5.70 -6.48
C MET A 9 -0.28 6.43 -7.62
N VAL A 10 0.35 5.69 -8.53
CA VAL A 10 1.03 6.29 -9.71
C VAL A 10 0.02 7.00 -10.60
N ASP A 11 -1.15 6.39 -10.84
CA ASP A 11 -2.21 7.00 -11.63
C ASP A 11 -2.79 8.26 -10.97
N SER A 12 -3.01 8.24 -9.65
CA SER A 12 -3.41 9.44 -8.90
C SER A 12 -2.38 10.56 -9.04
N VAL A 13 -1.09 10.25 -8.91
CA VAL A 13 -0.03 11.24 -9.06
C VAL A 13 -0.01 11.83 -10.48
N LYS A 14 -0.21 11.00 -11.52
CA LYS A 14 -0.33 11.50 -12.91
C LYS A 14 -1.49 12.48 -13.06
N GLN A 15 -2.64 12.21 -12.43
CA GLN A 15 -3.79 13.12 -12.46
C GLN A 15 -3.49 14.42 -11.71
N GLU A 16 -2.89 14.35 -10.52
CA GLU A 16 -2.50 15.54 -9.74
C GLU A 16 -1.52 16.43 -10.51
N ILE A 17 -0.51 15.84 -11.17
CA ILE A 17 0.42 16.59 -12.02
C ILE A 17 -0.31 17.26 -13.18
N GLY A 18 -1.30 16.59 -13.78
CA GLY A 18 -2.15 17.18 -14.82
C GLY A 18 -3.00 18.36 -14.35
N HIS A 19 -3.31 18.43 -13.05
CA HIS A 19 -4.04 19.54 -12.43
C HIS A 19 -3.14 20.69 -12.00
N LEU A 20 -1.82 20.51 -11.92
CA LEU A 20 -0.89 21.60 -11.66
C LEU A 20 -0.94 22.56 -12.84
N THR A 21 -1.44 23.78 -12.63
CA THR A 21 -1.39 24.86 -13.62
C THR A 21 -0.27 25.82 -13.27
N PHE A 22 0.36 26.39 -14.30
CA PHE A 22 1.39 27.40 -14.13
C PHE A 22 0.88 28.60 -13.30
N ASP A 23 -0.34 29.04 -13.55
CA ASP A 23 -0.95 30.20 -12.88
C ASP A 23 -1.08 29.99 -11.37
N ASN A 24 -1.51 28.79 -10.94
CA ASN A 24 -1.62 28.46 -9.52
C ASN A 24 -0.24 28.48 -8.83
N ILE A 25 0.80 27.99 -9.51
CA ILE A 25 2.17 28.00 -8.97
C ILE A 25 2.69 29.44 -8.89
N LEU A 26 2.43 30.25 -9.92
CA LEU A 26 2.83 31.64 -9.95
C LEU A 26 2.16 32.43 -8.82
N GLU A 27 0.84 32.29 -8.65
CA GLU A 27 0.08 32.94 -7.58
C GLU A 27 0.60 32.55 -6.20
N ASN A 28 0.80 31.25 -5.95
CA ASN A 28 1.36 30.75 -4.69
C ASN A 28 2.78 31.27 -4.44
N SER A 29 3.60 31.41 -5.48
CA SER A 29 4.96 31.94 -5.38
C SER A 29 4.99 33.43 -5.05
N VAL A 30 4.06 34.21 -5.63
CA VAL A 30 3.89 35.63 -5.31
C VAL A 30 3.39 35.81 -3.88
N HIS A 31 2.38 35.03 -3.48
CA HIS A 31 1.86 35.04 -2.11
C HIS A 31 2.94 34.67 -1.08
N PHE A 32 3.74 33.65 -1.38
CA PHE A 32 4.90 33.30 -0.55
C PHE A 32 5.89 34.44 -0.43
N SER A 33 6.25 35.10 -1.54
CA SER A 33 7.20 36.22 -1.55
C SER A 33 6.69 37.38 -0.69
N ASN A 34 5.40 37.71 -0.82
CA ASN A 34 4.76 38.76 -0.02
C ASN A 34 4.74 38.40 1.47
N ASN A 35 4.30 37.19 1.82
CA ASN A 35 4.27 36.74 3.21
C ASN A 35 5.65 36.71 3.85
N MET A 36 6.68 36.32 3.09
CA MET A 36 8.05 36.33 3.58
C MET A 36 8.55 37.76 3.80
N ASN A 37 8.25 38.68 2.89
CA ASN A 37 8.59 40.09 3.08
C ASN A 37 7.87 40.70 4.30
N ASP A 38 6.59 40.37 4.52
CA ASP A 38 5.86 40.80 5.72
C ASP A 38 6.50 40.27 7.01
N LEU A 39 6.96 39.01 6.99
CA LEU A 39 7.69 38.42 8.10
C LEU A 39 9.04 39.11 8.33
N LEU A 40 9.81 39.37 7.28
CA LEU A 40 11.10 40.06 7.36
C LEU A 40 10.94 41.50 7.91
N ASN A 41 9.89 42.19 7.48
CA ASN A 41 9.52 43.51 8.00
C ASN A 41 9.16 43.44 9.49
N SER A 42 8.44 42.39 9.93
CA SER A 42 8.09 42.21 11.35
C SER A 42 9.31 41.96 12.25
N MET A 43 10.41 41.45 11.69
CA MET A 43 11.65 41.15 12.39
C MET A 43 12.60 42.36 12.49
N ASN A 44 12.24 43.54 11.99
CA ASN A 44 13.10 44.73 11.91
C ASN A 44 14.47 44.45 11.26
N LEU A 45 14.51 43.58 10.25
CA LEU A 45 15.70 43.32 9.46
C LEU A 45 15.97 44.49 8.48
N PRO A 46 17.20 44.64 7.97
CA PRO A 46 17.53 45.70 7.02
C PRO A 46 16.63 45.66 5.78
N ASP A 47 16.17 46.84 5.33
CA ASP A 47 15.29 47.01 4.16
C ASP A 47 15.88 46.47 2.85
N ASP A 48 17.19 46.20 2.81
CA ASP A 48 17.89 45.61 1.67
C ASP A 48 17.62 44.10 1.51
N LEU A 49 17.07 43.44 2.54
CA LEU A 49 16.74 42.01 2.52
C LEU A 49 15.29 41.82 2.05
N LEU A 50 15.09 41.88 0.73
CA LEU A 50 13.77 41.67 0.10
C LEU A 50 13.77 40.43 -0.79
N VAL A 51 12.70 39.66 -0.69
CA VAL A 51 12.39 38.57 -1.62
C VAL A 51 11.64 39.18 -2.81
N PRO A 52 12.23 39.20 -4.02
CA PRO A 52 11.58 39.78 -5.19
C PRO A 52 10.39 38.90 -5.63
N SER A 53 9.24 39.55 -5.84
CA SER A 53 8.00 38.90 -6.28
C SER A 53 7.88 38.74 -7.80
N THR A 54 8.85 39.25 -8.57
CA THR A 54 8.85 39.19 -10.04
C THR A 54 10.20 38.75 -10.59
N LEU A 55 10.17 38.13 -11.77
CA LEU A 55 11.38 37.67 -12.45
C LEU A 55 12.19 38.87 -12.99
N PRO A 56 13.54 38.81 -12.95
CA PRO A 56 14.38 39.89 -13.40
C PRO A 56 14.27 40.09 -14.92
N ILE A 57 13.99 41.33 -15.32
CA ILE A 57 13.94 41.71 -16.74
C ILE A 57 15.37 41.93 -17.23
N THR A 58 15.85 41.04 -18.10
CA THR A 58 17.15 41.18 -18.76
C THR A 58 17.01 41.88 -20.10
N ARG A 59 17.89 42.86 -20.37
CA ARG A 59 17.93 43.55 -21.66
C ARG A 59 18.39 42.57 -22.73
N GLN A 60 17.55 42.33 -23.74
CA GLN A 60 17.93 41.52 -24.90
C GLN A 60 18.63 42.39 -25.95
N SER A 61 19.85 42.00 -26.34
CA SER A 61 20.55 42.64 -27.45
C SER A 61 20.07 42.04 -28.77
N ARG A 62 19.32 42.81 -29.57
CA ARG A 62 18.86 42.36 -30.89
C ARG A 62 19.97 42.58 -31.92
N LYS A 63 20.36 41.49 -32.60
CA LYS A 63 21.24 41.57 -33.78
C LYS A 63 20.40 41.99 -34.99
N LYS A 64 20.95 42.87 -35.84
CA LYS A 64 20.31 43.24 -37.11
C LYS A 64 20.29 42.00 -38.01
N ARG A 65 19.12 41.71 -38.61
CA ARG A 65 18.96 40.64 -39.60
C ARG A 65 19.28 41.14 -41.00
N MET A 66 19.85 40.27 -41.84
CA MET A 66 20.09 40.52 -43.26
C MET A 66 18.92 40.02 -44.12
N TYR A 67 18.80 40.55 -45.35
CA TYR A 67 17.65 40.33 -46.25
C TYR A 67 17.36 38.85 -46.57
N ASP A 68 18.39 37.99 -46.59
CA ASP A 68 18.28 36.57 -46.93
C ASP A 68 18.36 35.62 -45.72
N GLU A 69 18.30 36.14 -44.48
CA GLU A 69 18.33 35.28 -43.29
C GLU A 69 16.97 34.58 -43.08
N LEU A 70 17.00 33.24 -43.00
CA LEU A 70 15.86 32.44 -42.56
C LEU A 70 15.50 32.83 -41.11
N CYS A 71 14.21 33.06 -40.86
CA CYS A 71 13.73 33.37 -39.51
C CYS A 71 13.92 32.13 -38.62
N ALA A 72 14.59 32.30 -37.48
CA ALA A 72 14.55 31.33 -36.39
C ALA A 72 13.17 31.37 -35.72
N ASP A 73 12.80 30.26 -35.06
CA ASP A 73 11.61 30.21 -34.21
C ASP A 73 11.65 31.34 -33.17
N GLU A 74 10.51 32.01 -33.00
CA GLU A 74 10.37 33.09 -32.04
C GLU A 74 10.49 32.55 -30.62
N THR A 75 11.57 32.90 -29.93
CA THR A 75 11.71 32.61 -28.50
C THR A 75 10.91 33.63 -27.68
N PRO A 76 10.18 33.21 -26.62
CA PRO A 76 9.46 34.13 -25.76
C PRO A 76 10.39 35.21 -25.19
N GLU A 77 10.07 36.49 -25.44
CA GLU A 77 10.90 37.61 -24.98
C GLU A 77 10.62 37.97 -23.52
N LEU A 78 9.39 37.74 -23.05
CA LEU A 78 8.99 38.02 -21.67
C LEU A 78 9.58 36.97 -20.72
N PRO A 79 10.26 37.38 -19.62
CA PRO A 79 10.88 36.44 -18.66
C PRO A 79 9.89 35.41 -18.10
N LEU A 80 8.63 35.81 -17.93
CA LEU A 80 7.56 34.96 -17.40
C LEU A 80 7.16 33.86 -18.38
N ASP A 81 6.91 34.21 -19.65
CA ASP A 81 6.60 33.23 -20.69
C ASP A 81 7.78 32.32 -20.98
N LYS A 82 9.00 32.88 -20.95
CA LYS A 82 10.23 32.12 -21.07
C LYS A 82 10.34 31.06 -19.97
N PHE A 83 10.13 31.45 -18.71
CA PHE A 83 10.15 30.51 -17.59
C PHE A 83 9.04 29.45 -17.70
N ARG A 84 7.83 29.86 -18.12
CA ARG A 84 6.70 28.95 -18.34
C ARG A 84 7.04 27.86 -19.36
N VAL A 85 7.58 28.24 -20.51
CA VAL A 85 7.84 27.33 -21.63
C VAL A 85 9.14 26.54 -21.41
N GLU A 86 10.25 27.21 -21.09
CA GLU A 86 11.55 26.55 -21.03
C GLU A 86 11.76 25.75 -19.75
N THR A 87 11.18 26.18 -18.62
CA THR A 87 11.41 25.56 -17.32
C THR A 87 10.20 24.73 -16.89
N TYR A 88 9.06 25.38 -16.67
CA TYR A 88 7.89 24.71 -16.09
C TYR A 88 7.38 23.59 -16.99
N GLN A 89 7.14 23.89 -18.28
CA GLN A 89 6.64 22.88 -19.22
C GLN A 89 7.65 21.74 -19.40
N SER A 90 8.94 22.06 -19.55
CA SER A 90 10.01 21.05 -19.64
C SER A 90 10.04 20.12 -18.43
N ILE A 91 9.86 20.64 -17.21
CA ILE A 91 9.83 19.83 -15.98
C ILE A 91 8.58 18.93 -15.96
N VAL A 92 7.40 19.48 -16.25
CA VAL A 92 6.15 18.72 -16.27
C VAL A 92 6.22 17.61 -17.33
N ASP A 93 6.68 17.93 -18.53
CA ASP A 93 6.86 16.97 -19.62
C ASP A 93 7.87 15.88 -19.25
N HIS A 94 8.99 16.26 -18.62
CA HIS A 94 9.98 15.30 -18.17
C HIS A 94 9.41 14.33 -17.13
N ILE A 95 8.65 14.84 -16.16
CA ILE A 95 8.00 14.01 -15.14
C ILE A 95 6.98 13.08 -15.81
N ASN A 96 6.12 13.61 -16.69
CA ASN A 96 5.11 12.83 -17.39
C ASN A 96 5.73 11.73 -18.24
N ASN A 97 6.78 12.05 -19.01
CA ASN A 97 7.50 11.08 -19.82
C ASN A 97 8.16 10.00 -18.95
N SER A 98 8.85 10.39 -17.88
CA SER A 98 9.47 9.45 -16.94
C SER A 98 8.45 8.50 -16.30
N LEU A 99 7.29 9.01 -15.89
CA LEU A 99 6.21 8.18 -15.34
C LEU A 99 5.55 7.28 -16.40
N ASN A 100 5.41 7.76 -17.64
CA ASN A 100 4.83 6.98 -18.71
C ASN A 100 5.75 5.85 -19.18
N GLU A 101 7.04 6.13 -19.36
CA GLU A 101 8.04 5.12 -19.74
C GLU A 101 8.15 4.01 -18.69
N ARG A 102 8.08 4.35 -17.40
CA ARG A 102 8.25 3.35 -16.32
C ARG A 102 7.02 2.51 -16.05
N PHE A 103 5.83 3.09 -16.20
CA PHE A 103 4.61 2.49 -15.65
C PHE A 103 3.52 2.18 -16.68
N THR A 104 3.61 2.58 -17.95
CA THR A 104 2.51 2.34 -18.91
C THR A 104 2.55 0.94 -19.52
N ASP A 105 3.72 0.40 -19.81
CA ASP A 105 3.86 -0.82 -20.62
C ASP A 105 3.44 -2.10 -19.88
N ASN A 106 3.47 -2.10 -18.54
CA ASN A 106 3.31 -3.31 -17.73
C ASN A 106 1.95 -3.39 -17.00
N ASN A 107 0.99 -2.53 -17.32
CA ASN A 107 -0.31 -2.48 -16.63
C ASN A 107 -1.05 -3.82 -16.66
N GLN A 108 -1.12 -4.44 -17.85
CA GLN A 108 -1.78 -5.73 -18.03
C GLN A 108 -1.05 -6.85 -17.26
N LEU A 109 0.28 -6.80 -17.24
CA LEU A 109 1.09 -7.77 -16.52
C LEU A 109 0.93 -7.63 -14.99
N ILE A 110 0.90 -6.40 -14.49
CA ILE A 110 0.68 -6.12 -13.07
C ILE A 110 -0.69 -6.64 -12.62
N ALA A 111 -1.73 -6.40 -13.44
CA ALA A 111 -3.08 -6.91 -13.20
C ALA A 111 -3.12 -8.44 -13.19
N ASP A 112 -2.43 -9.10 -14.13
CA ASP A 112 -2.35 -10.56 -14.22
C ASP A 112 -1.60 -11.17 -13.01
N VAL A 113 -0.44 -10.60 -12.65
CA VAL A 113 0.41 -11.10 -11.54
C VAL A 113 -0.29 -10.99 -10.19
N GLN A 114 -1.22 -10.04 -10.00
CA GLN A 114 -1.98 -9.91 -8.77
C GLN A 114 -2.70 -11.21 -8.38
N TYR A 115 -3.21 -11.96 -9.35
CA TYR A 115 -3.91 -13.23 -9.11
C TYR A 115 -2.98 -14.38 -8.75
N LEU A 116 -1.68 -14.26 -9.06
CA LEU A 116 -0.66 -15.23 -8.66
C LEU A 116 -0.21 -15.05 -7.20
N ILE A 117 -0.59 -13.93 -6.56
CA ILE A 117 -0.26 -13.66 -5.16
C ILE A 117 -1.20 -14.47 -4.26
N PRO A 118 -0.70 -15.33 -3.35
CA PRO A 118 -1.56 -16.20 -2.56
C PRO A 118 -2.57 -15.51 -1.64
N LYS A 119 -2.34 -14.23 -1.32
CA LYS A 119 -3.29 -13.41 -0.56
C LYS A 119 -4.62 -13.22 -1.29
N ASN A 120 -4.58 -13.20 -2.63
CA ASN A 120 -5.72 -12.92 -3.49
C ASN A 120 -6.38 -14.19 -4.04
N PHE A 121 -5.93 -15.38 -3.62
CA PHE A 121 -6.46 -16.65 -4.12
C PHE A 121 -7.96 -16.84 -3.88
N LYS A 122 -8.50 -16.19 -2.84
CA LYS A 122 -9.94 -16.14 -2.57
C LYS A 122 -10.75 -15.44 -3.67
N GLN A 123 -10.11 -14.57 -4.46
CA GLN A 123 -10.73 -13.74 -5.49
C GLN A 123 -10.59 -14.34 -6.90
N ILE A 124 -9.91 -15.48 -7.04
CA ILE A 124 -9.71 -16.16 -8.35
C ILE A 124 -11.05 -16.58 -8.96
N GLU A 125 -12.05 -16.95 -8.14
CA GLU A 125 -13.38 -17.31 -8.63
C GLU A 125 -14.11 -16.14 -9.31
N GLN A 126 -13.74 -14.90 -8.99
CA GLN A 126 -14.32 -13.66 -9.53
C GLN A 126 -13.41 -13.00 -10.58
N MET A 127 -12.39 -13.72 -11.05
CA MET A 127 -11.42 -13.19 -12.00
C MET A 127 -12.08 -12.92 -13.37
N PRO A 128 -11.79 -11.78 -14.03
CA PRO A 128 -12.27 -11.50 -15.38
C PRO A 128 -11.77 -12.53 -16.40
N ASN A 129 -12.58 -12.85 -17.40
CA ASN A 129 -12.21 -13.76 -18.50
C ASN A 129 -11.00 -13.27 -19.33
N THR A 130 -10.66 -11.98 -19.22
CA THR A 130 -9.50 -11.36 -19.88
C THR A 130 -8.21 -11.47 -19.06
N ALA A 131 -8.29 -11.78 -17.77
CA ALA A 131 -7.12 -11.90 -16.92
C ALA A 131 -6.25 -13.08 -17.34
N LEU A 132 -4.95 -12.97 -17.08
CA LEU A 132 -3.88 -13.93 -17.41
C LEU A 132 -3.63 -14.14 -18.91
N LYS A 133 -4.39 -13.48 -19.81
CA LYS A 133 -4.18 -13.63 -21.27
C LYS A 133 -2.84 -13.07 -21.69
N TYR A 134 -2.47 -11.90 -21.17
CA TYR A 134 -1.21 -11.26 -21.52
C TYR A 134 -0.04 -12.10 -21.02
N LEU A 135 -0.12 -12.58 -19.78
CA LEU A 135 0.86 -13.48 -19.18
C LEU A 135 0.96 -14.82 -19.93
N ALA A 136 -0.16 -15.44 -20.30
CA ALA A 136 -0.19 -16.68 -21.07
C ALA A 136 0.50 -16.53 -22.43
N ASN A 137 0.23 -15.42 -23.14
CA ASN A 137 0.87 -15.12 -24.41
C ASN A 137 2.38 -14.93 -24.27
N LEU A 138 2.84 -14.21 -23.24
CA LEU A 138 4.27 -14.02 -22.96
C LEU A 138 4.97 -15.35 -22.63
N ALA A 139 4.32 -16.20 -21.82
CA ALA A 139 4.86 -17.50 -21.42
C ALA A 139 4.69 -18.59 -22.50
N LYS A 140 3.97 -18.31 -23.59
CA LYS A 140 3.60 -19.28 -24.63
C LYS A 140 2.87 -20.50 -24.06
N LEU A 141 1.94 -20.26 -23.13
CA LEU A 141 1.12 -21.28 -22.49
C LEU A 141 -0.33 -21.18 -22.98
N ASP A 142 -1.07 -22.29 -22.89
CA ASP A 142 -2.51 -22.27 -23.10
C ASP A 142 -3.20 -21.51 -21.95
N HIS A 143 -4.00 -20.51 -22.31
CA HIS A 143 -4.69 -19.63 -21.36
C HIS A 143 -5.72 -20.40 -20.51
N ILE A 144 -6.42 -21.35 -21.12
CA ILE A 144 -7.46 -22.13 -20.44
C ILE A 144 -6.80 -23.06 -19.41
N GLN A 145 -5.75 -23.78 -19.81
CA GLN A 145 -4.99 -24.63 -18.92
C GLN A 145 -4.39 -23.83 -17.74
N LEU A 146 -3.80 -22.66 -18.00
CA LEU A 146 -3.25 -21.80 -16.95
C LEU A 146 -4.31 -21.39 -15.92
N CYS A 147 -5.50 -20.98 -16.37
CA CYS A 147 -6.61 -20.63 -15.47
C CYS A 147 -7.06 -21.82 -14.61
N LEU A 148 -7.16 -23.02 -15.20
CA LEU A 148 -7.56 -24.23 -14.50
C LEU A 148 -6.52 -24.65 -13.45
N GLU A 149 -5.24 -24.65 -13.82
CA GLU A 149 -4.16 -24.98 -12.90
C GLU A 149 -4.06 -23.98 -11.75
N LEU A 150 -4.22 -22.68 -12.02
CA LEU A 150 -4.23 -21.66 -10.97
C LEU A 150 -5.39 -21.87 -9.99
N ASN A 151 -6.58 -22.19 -10.48
CA ASN A 151 -7.74 -22.47 -9.63
C ASN A 151 -7.52 -23.73 -8.76
N ASN A 152 -6.98 -24.79 -9.35
CA ASN A 152 -6.63 -26.01 -8.59
C ASN A 152 -5.55 -25.72 -7.55
N PHE A 153 -4.52 -24.96 -7.91
CA PHE A 153 -3.45 -24.57 -7.02
C PHE A 153 -3.97 -23.72 -5.86
N SER A 154 -4.87 -22.77 -6.13
CA SER A 154 -5.55 -21.95 -5.12
C SER A 154 -6.21 -22.80 -4.03
N LYS A 155 -6.93 -23.86 -4.42
CA LYS A 155 -7.61 -24.79 -3.50
C LYS A 155 -6.64 -25.65 -2.69
N MET A 156 -5.49 -26.00 -3.27
CA MET A 156 -4.46 -26.82 -2.60
C MET A 156 -3.50 -26.00 -1.74
N TYR A 157 -3.32 -24.72 -2.04
CA TYR A 157 -2.35 -23.85 -1.37
C TYR A 157 -2.49 -23.80 0.16
N PRO A 158 -3.69 -23.75 0.76
CA PRO A 158 -3.84 -23.80 2.22
C PRO A 158 -3.22 -25.06 2.84
N LYS A 159 -3.36 -26.22 2.18
CA LYS A 159 -2.79 -27.50 2.62
C LYS A 159 -1.26 -27.54 2.48
N LEU A 160 -0.72 -26.81 1.49
CA LEU A 160 0.71 -26.68 1.23
C LEU A 160 1.39 -25.70 2.19
N LYS A 161 0.73 -24.59 2.51
CA LYS A 161 1.22 -23.55 3.43
C LYS A 161 1.25 -24.02 4.89
N MET A 162 0.46 -25.04 5.23
CA MET A 162 0.29 -25.52 6.58
C MET A 162 1.64 -25.90 7.21
N SER A 163 1.90 -25.38 8.41
CA SER A 163 3.15 -25.60 9.12
C SER A 163 3.31 -27.07 9.55
N THR A 164 4.55 -27.51 9.75
CA THR A 164 4.82 -28.86 10.28
C THR A 164 4.05 -29.10 11.58
N THR A 165 3.98 -28.10 12.46
CA THR A 165 3.23 -28.18 13.73
C THR A 165 1.73 -28.37 13.51
N GLU A 166 1.12 -27.65 12.58
CA GLU A 166 -0.31 -27.80 12.25
C GLU A 166 -0.60 -29.15 11.57
N ARG A 167 0.31 -29.61 10.71
CA ARG A 167 0.23 -30.94 10.07
C ARG A 167 0.30 -32.05 11.12
N THR A 168 1.23 -31.95 12.06
CA THR A 168 1.35 -32.89 13.18
C THR A 168 0.10 -32.88 14.06
N LYS A 169 -0.48 -31.71 14.37
CA LYS A 169 -1.76 -31.61 15.11
C LYS A 169 -2.92 -32.27 14.38
N GLN A 170 -3.03 -32.14 13.06
CA GLN A 170 -4.06 -32.81 12.27
C GLN A 170 -3.92 -34.33 12.32
N ILE A 171 -2.68 -34.84 12.21
CA ILE A 171 -2.40 -36.28 12.25
C ILE A 171 -2.79 -36.86 13.61
N TYR A 172 -2.36 -36.23 14.72
CA TYR A 172 -2.74 -36.71 16.05
C TYR A 172 -4.24 -36.63 16.33
N ARG A 173 -4.94 -35.60 15.82
CA ARG A 173 -6.42 -35.55 15.89
C ARG A 173 -7.12 -36.67 15.12
N GLN A 174 -6.55 -37.11 13.99
CA GLN A 174 -7.11 -38.23 13.23
C GLN A 174 -7.02 -39.54 14.02
N PHE A 175 -5.95 -39.75 14.78
CA PHE A 175 -5.81 -40.92 15.66
C PHE A 175 -6.75 -40.92 16.86
N ASP A 176 -7.23 -39.76 17.31
CA ASP A 176 -8.24 -39.66 18.37
C ASP A 176 -9.66 -39.98 17.86
N THR A 177 -9.87 -40.11 16.53
CA THR A 177 -11.20 -40.31 15.92
C THR A 177 -11.50 -41.78 15.57
N ASP A 178 -10.55 -42.70 15.74
CA ASP A 178 -10.75 -44.14 15.48
C ASP A 178 -11.38 -44.90 16.68
N LEU A 179 -11.93 -44.18 17.65
CA LEU A 179 -12.68 -44.72 18.80
C LEU A 179 -14.02 -43.99 18.95
N ASP A 180 -14.95 -44.21 18.01
CA ASP A 180 -16.35 -44.59 18.30
C ASP A 180 -17.20 -44.51 17.03
N GLU A 181 -17.67 -45.68 16.57
CA GLU A 181 -18.80 -45.77 15.66
C GLU A 181 -20.11 -45.69 16.47
N ASN A 182 -20.95 -44.73 16.08
CA ASN A 182 -22.35 -44.50 16.49
C ASN A 182 -22.56 -43.72 17.81
N THR A 183 -22.94 -42.45 17.67
CA THR A 183 -24.31 -42.03 18.03
C THR A 183 -24.66 -40.70 17.37
N ASP A 184 -25.90 -40.65 16.91
CA ASP A 184 -26.59 -39.49 16.35
C ASP A 184 -26.75 -38.41 17.43
N SER A 185 -26.56 -37.15 17.01
CA SER A 185 -27.07 -35.92 17.61
C SER A 185 -26.82 -35.63 19.10
N ASP A 186 -26.21 -34.46 19.34
CA ASP A 186 -26.16 -33.72 20.60
C ASP A 186 -25.36 -34.37 21.74
N GLU A 187 -24.03 -34.39 21.60
CA GLU A 187 -23.16 -34.58 22.77
C GLU A 187 -22.36 -33.32 23.12
N GLU A 188 -22.79 -32.81 24.26
CA GLU A 188 -22.12 -31.87 25.13
C GLU A 188 -20.60 -32.09 25.13
N ASN A 189 -19.89 -31.06 24.68
CA ASN A 189 -18.48 -30.88 24.97
C ASN A 189 -18.33 -30.88 26.50
N MET A 190 -17.97 -32.04 27.07
CA MET A 190 -17.52 -32.23 28.45
C MET A 190 -16.21 -31.44 28.63
N ASN A 191 -16.36 -30.13 28.65
CA ASN A 191 -15.33 -29.20 29.00
C ASN A 191 -15.26 -29.17 30.53
N TYR A 192 -14.22 -29.78 31.08
CA TYR A 192 -13.87 -29.74 32.50
C TYR A 192 -13.53 -28.32 33.01
N ASP A 193 -13.87 -27.25 32.27
CA ASP A 193 -13.79 -25.84 32.69
C ASP A 193 -15.02 -25.32 33.45
N ALA A 194 -16.06 -26.13 33.64
CA ALA A 194 -17.36 -25.66 34.16
C ALA A 194 -17.33 -25.09 35.59
N ALA A 195 -16.26 -25.27 36.37
CA ALA A 195 -16.27 -24.86 37.77
C ALA A 195 -16.16 -23.35 38.01
N PHE A 196 -15.61 -22.55 37.07
CA PHE A 196 -15.43 -21.10 37.29
C PHE A 196 -15.53 -20.29 35.99
N SER A 197 -16.73 -20.24 35.40
CA SER A 197 -17.06 -19.29 34.32
C SER A 197 -17.26 -17.89 34.90
N CYS A 198 -16.53 -16.88 34.39
CA CYS A 198 -16.80 -15.48 34.71
C CYS A 198 -18.08 -15.03 33.97
N ASN A 199 -19.13 -14.66 34.72
CA ASN A 199 -20.44 -14.33 34.14
C ASN A 199 -20.54 -12.91 33.56
N ASN A 200 -19.46 -12.13 33.55
CA ASN A 200 -19.50 -10.74 33.11
C ASN A 200 -19.24 -10.63 31.60
N LYS A 201 -20.32 -10.63 30.81
CA LYS A 201 -20.32 -10.62 29.33
C LYS A 201 -20.36 -9.21 28.70
N ASN A 202 -19.71 -8.21 29.31
CA ASN A 202 -19.60 -6.88 28.71
C ASN A 202 -18.27 -6.75 27.94
N SER A 203 -18.28 -6.07 26.79
CA SER A 203 -17.16 -6.04 25.82
C SER A 203 -15.89 -5.33 26.31
N ILE A 204 -15.88 -4.81 27.53
CA ILE A 204 -14.73 -4.18 28.20
C ILE A 204 -14.53 -4.89 29.53
N HIS A 205 -14.11 -6.16 29.49
CA HIS A 205 -13.82 -6.94 30.69
C HIS A 205 -12.32 -6.90 30.98
N ASP A 206 -11.93 -6.12 31.99
CA ASP A 206 -10.55 -6.11 32.48
C ASP A 206 -10.28 -7.38 33.30
N THR A 207 -9.63 -8.36 32.66
CA THR A 207 -9.33 -9.68 33.24
C THR A 207 -8.38 -9.61 34.44
N ASN A 208 -7.64 -8.53 34.60
CA ASN A 208 -6.67 -8.37 35.68
C ASN A 208 -7.29 -7.84 36.99
N ASN A 209 -8.44 -7.18 36.90
CA ASN A 209 -9.17 -6.64 38.07
C ASN A 209 -10.43 -7.43 38.43
N CYS A 210 -10.78 -8.46 37.65
CA CYS A 210 -11.90 -9.33 37.95
C CYS A 210 -11.50 -10.43 38.94
N LEU A 211 -12.06 -10.38 40.15
CA LEU A 211 -11.78 -11.34 41.22
C LEU A 211 -11.99 -12.79 40.77
N GLN A 212 -13.00 -13.06 39.93
CA GLN A 212 -13.31 -14.39 39.41
C GLN A 212 -12.23 -14.91 38.44
N CYS A 213 -11.68 -14.01 37.59
CA CYS A 213 -10.60 -14.35 36.66
C CYS A 213 -9.25 -14.51 37.37
N VAL A 214 -8.97 -13.64 38.34
CA VAL A 214 -7.76 -13.75 39.18
C VAL A 214 -7.80 -15.04 40.01
N TYR A 215 -8.96 -15.39 40.58
CA TYR A 215 -9.12 -16.65 41.31
C TYR A 215 -8.94 -17.87 40.40
N LYS A 216 -9.49 -17.86 39.17
CA LYS A 216 -9.25 -18.92 38.18
C LYS A 216 -7.76 -19.07 37.85
N LEU A 217 -7.04 -17.96 37.69
CA LEU A 217 -5.59 -17.96 37.45
C LEU A 217 -4.83 -18.57 38.64
N VAL A 218 -5.12 -18.12 39.87
CA VAL A 218 -4.46 -18.62 41.09
C VAL A 218 -4.78 -20.10 41.31
N TYR A 219 -6.02 -20.54 41.08
CA TYR A 219 -6.41 -21.95 41.21
C TYR A 219 -5.65 -22.84 40.22
N ASN A 220 -5.56 -22.42 38.95
CA ASN A 220 -4.79 -23.15 37.93
C ASN A 220 -3.29 -23.20 38.26
N LEU A 221 -2.71 -22.09 38.75
CA LEU A 221 -1.33 -22.07 39.20
C LEU A 221 -1.11 -22.99 40.41
N ASN A 222 -2.06 -23.01 41.36
CA ASN A 222 -2.00 -23.87 42.55
C ASN A 222 -2.08 -25.37 42.19
N MET A 223 -2.87 -25.72 41.17
CA MET A 223 -2.91 -27.09 40.63
C MET A 223 -1.58 -27.56 40.03
N HIS A 224 -0.73 -26.63 39.59
CA HIS A 224 0.61 -26.94 39.09
C HIS A 224 1.71 -26.89 40.17
N VAL A 225 1.42 -26.49 41.42
CA VAL A 225 2.42 -26.44 42.50
C VAL A 225 3.01 -27.82 42.81
N SER A 226 2.20 -28.88 42.73
CA SER A 226 2.66 -30.27 42.87
C SER A 226 3.65 -30.68 41.78
N ALA A 227 3.52 -30.14 40.57
CA ALA A 227 4.40 -30.42 39.42
C ALA A 227 5.75 -29.70 39.50
N TYR A 228 5.88 -28.65 40.33
CA TYR A 228 7.11 -27.87 40.51
C TYR A 228 7.80 -28.10 41.86
N THR A 229 7.37 -29.09 42.64
CA THR A 229 8.03 -29.49 43.90
C THR A 229 9.52 -29.79 43.73
N GLN A 230 9.96 -30.20 42.53
CA GLN A 230 11.36 -30.45 42.19
C GLN A 230 12.20 -29.18 41.96
N LEU A 231 11.58 -28.01 41.74
CA LEU A 231 12.31 -26.73 41.53
C LEU A 231 12.58 -25.96 42.84
N CYS A 232 11.90 -26.29 43.93
CA CYS A 232 12.10 -25.65 45.25
C CYS A 232 12.96 -26.47 46.21
N ALA A 233 13.44 -27.64 45.79
CA ALA A 233 14.45 -28.42 46.52
C ALA A 233 15.85 -28.08 46.00
N SER A 234 16.41 -26.97 46.49
CA SER A 234 17.85 -26.65 46.45
C SER A 234 18.22 -25.92 47.72
#